data_AF-A0A397HKA0-F1
#
_entry.id   AF-A0A397HKA0-F1
#
_cell.length_a   1.000
_cell.length_b   1.000
_cell.length_c   1.000
_cell.angle_alpha   90.00
_cell.angle_beta   90.00
_cell.angle_gamma   90.00
#
_symmetry.space_group_name_H-M   'P 1'
#
loop_
_entity.id
_entity.type
_entity.pdbx_description
1 polymer ?
#
loop_
_entity_poly.entity_id
_entity_poly.type
_entity_poly.pdbx_seq_one_letter_code
_entity_poly.pdbx_strand_id
1 'polypeptide(L)'
;MTFQCYLCQTILTSRKQLLSHERTKHKNNKTIPHLHLLIQPSFEQLISYQNAFIILIKKRLGFSRHSIRQKRLLINVFPENIFIHLFQSEPSFRYNSALRKYRCIFKGEEGEKRLKQILNYEC
;
A
#
# COMPACT_ATOMS: atom_id res chain seq x y z
N MET A 1 2.56 10.01 28.05
CA MET A 1 1.82 9.67 26.81
C MET A 1 1.65 8.17 26.73
N THR A 2 0.43 7.71 26.46
CA THR A 2 0.11 6.29 26.21
C THR A 2 -0.11 6.08 24.71
N PHE A 3 0.20 4.89 24.21
CA PHE A 3 0.08 4.53 22.80
C PHE A 3 -0.89 3.36 22.64
N GLN A 4 -2.03 3.60 22.02
CA GLN A 4 -3.08 2.60 21.82
C GLN A 4 -2.91 1.87 20.49
N CYS A 5 -2.99 0.55 20.52
CA CYS A 5 -3.08 -0.27 19.32
C CYS A 5 -4.52 -0.26 18.80
N TYR A 6 -4.77 0.38 17.66
CA TYR A 6 -6.11 0.45 17.07
C TYR A 6 -6.65 -0.90 16.55
N LEU A 7 -5.81 -1.94 16.51
CA LEU A 7 -6.19 -3.28 16.05
C LEU A 7 -6.77 -4.16 17.15
N CYS A 8 -6.37 -3.95 18.41
CA CYS A 8 -6.74 -4.80 19.55
C CYS A 8 -6.95 -4.02 20.86
N GLN A 9 -6.97 -2.68 20.79
CA GLN A 9 -7.18 -1.76 21.89
C GLN A 9 -6.15 -1.83 23.04
N THR A 10 -5.04 -2.55 22.85
CA THR A 10 -3.97 -2.65 23.87
C THR A 10 -3.27 -1.32 24.05
N ILE A 11 -3.10 -0.89 25.31
CA ILE A 11 -2.40 0.34 25.68
C ILE A 11 -0.93 0.01 25.97
N LEU A 12 -0.02 0.77 25.37
CA LEU A 12 1.43 0.57 25.48
C LEU A 12 2.10 1.86 25.95
N THR A 13 3.24 1.73 26.62
CA THR A 13 3.91 2.88 27.26
C THR A 13 4.85 3.63 26.32
N SER A 14 5.15 3.09 25.14
CA SER A 14 6.01 3.73 24.14
C SER A 14 5.63 3.41 22.69
N ARG A 15 6.02 4.31 21.77
CA ARG A 15 5.88 4.09 20.32
C ARG A 15 6.67 2.86 19.84
N LYS A 16 7.85 2.59 20.41
CA LYS A 16 8.67 1.41 20.05
C LYS A 16 7.95 0.11 20.41
N GLN A 17 7.31 0.06 21.58
CA GLN A 17 6.48 -1.08 21.96
C GLN A 17 5.27 -1.23 21.06
N LEU A 18 4.60 -0.14 20.67
CA LEU A 18 3.49 -0.20 19.71
C LEU A 18 3.92 -0.81 18.38
N LEU A 19 5.06 -0.37 17.82
CA LEU A 19 5.58 -0.92 16.58
C LEU A 19 5.96 -2.40 16.71
N SER A 20 6.55 -2.81 17.83
CA SER A 20 6.92 -4.22 18.07
C SER A 20 5.67 -5.09 18.27
N HIS A 21 4.69 -4.58 19.02
CA HIS A 21 3.40 -5.23 19.25
C HIS A 21 2.66 -5.45 17.92
N GLU A 22 2.50 -4.43 17.08
CA GLU A 22 1.87 -4.58 15.77
C GLU A 22 2.61 -5.60 14.88
N ARG A 23 3.94 -5.58 14.88
CA ARG A 23 4.73 -6.53 14.07
C ARG A 23 4.59 -7.98 14.53
N THR A 24 4.49 -8.21 15.83
CA THR A 24 4.47 -9.56 16.42
C THR A 24 3.07 -10.13 16.52
N LYS A 25 2.10 -9.34 16.99
CA LYS A 25 0.70 -9.76 17.17
C LYS A 25 -0.17 -9.56 15.93
N HIS A 26 0.22 -8.68 15.01
CA HIS A 26 -0.57 -8.30 13.84
C HIS A 26 0.24 -8.38 12.52
N LYS A 27 1.16 -9.36 12.41
CA LYS A 27 2.12 -9.54 11.29
C LYS A 27 1.48 -9.53 9.88
N ASN A 28 0.21 -9.94 9.76
CA ASN A 28 -0.52 -10.03 8.50
C ASN A 28 -1.73 -9.10 8.40
N ASN A 29 -1.79 -8.06 9.22
CA ASN A 29 -2.96 -7.21 9.29
C ASN A 29 -3.26 -6.49 7.95
N LYS A 30 -4.50 -6.65 7.49
CA LYS A 30 -5.11 -5.88 6.41
C LYS A 30 -6.13 -4.86 6.92
N THR A 31 -6.49 -4.91 8.21
CA THR A 31 -7.51 -4.05 8.79
C THR A 31 -7.05 -2.60 8.81
N ILE A 32 -7.87 -1.75 8.21
CA ILE A 32 -7.72 -0.29 8.20
C ILE A 32 -8.84 0.26 9.10
N PRO A 33 -8.56 0.68 10.35
CA PRO A 33 -9.61 1.02 11.31
C PRO A 33 -10.58 2.11 10.83
N HIS A 34 -10.07 3.06 10.05
CA HIS A 34 -10.84 4.19 9.50
C HIS A 34 -11.38 3.94 8.08
N LEU A 35 -11.37 2.71 7.58
CA LEU A 35 -11.83 2.40 6.21
C LEU A 35 -13.25 2.90 5.95
N HIS A 36 -14.13 2.79 6.95
CA HIS A 36 -15.52 3.23 6.88
C HIS A 36 -15.69 4.75 6.68
N LEU A 37 -14.65 5.54 6.94
CA LEU A 37 -14.65 6.99 6.73
C LEU A 37 -14.18 7.39 5.32
N LEU A 38 -13.68 6.43 4.53
CA LEU A 38 -13.13 6.71 3.21
C LEU A 38 -14.22 6.67 2.15
N ILE A 39 -14.33 7.76 1.39
CA ILE A 39 -15.27 7.89 0.27
C ILE A 39 -14.81 6.99 -0.87
N GLN A 40 -15.74 6.21 -1.43
CA GLN A 40 -15.48 5.40 -2.61
C GLN A 40 -15.08 6.32 -3.79
N PRO A 41 -13.96 6.03 -4.47
CA PRO A 41 -13.55 6.86 -5.60
C PRO A 41 -14.50 6.71 -6.79
N SER A 42 -14.69 7.81 -7.53
CA SER A 42 -15.39 7.76 -8.81
C SER A 42 -14.56 7.06 -9.88
N PHE A 43 -15.23 6.58 -10.94
CA PHE A 43 -14.56 5.93 -12.07
C PHE A 43 -13.52 6.84 -12.75
N GLU A 44 -13.85 8.12 -12.97
CA GLU A 44 -12.94 9.10 -13.58
C GLU A 44 -11.68 9.33 -12.74
N GLN A 45 -11.84 9.42 -11.41
CA GLN A 45 -10.69 9.52 -10.50
C GLN A 45 -9.82 8.28 -10.62
N LEU A 46 -10.41 7.08 -10.64
CA LEU A 46 -9.65 5.83 -10.77
C LEU A 46 -8.79 5.83 -12.04
N ILE A 47 -9.37 6.13 -13.20
CA ILE A 47 -8.65 6.19 -14.47
C ILE A 47 -7.52 7.23 -14.44
N SER A 48 -7.82 8.44 -13.97
CA SER A 48 -6.84 9.53 -13.87
C SER A 48 -5.64 9.13 -12.99
N TYR A 49 -5.91 8.52 -11.84
CA TYR A 49 -4.85 8.09 -10.93
C TYR A 49 -4.08 6.87 -11.44
N GLN A 50 -4.73 5.91 -12.09
CA GLN A 50 -4.04 4.79 -12.75
C GLN A 50 -3.04 5.31 -13.80
N ASN A 51 -3.48 6.23 -14.67
CA ASN A 51 -2.61 6.87 -15.67
C ASN A 51 -1.43 7.61 -15.03
N ALA A 52 -1.68 8.43 -14.01
CA ALA A 52 -0.62 9.12 -13.27
C ALA A 52 0.36 8.14 -12.61
N PHE A 53 -0.14 7.02 -12.09
CA PHE A 53 0.67 5.98 -11.46
C PHE A 53 1.54 5.22 -12.46
N ILE A 54 1.03 4.93 -13.66
CA ILE A 54 1.79 4.36 -14.77
C ILE A 54 2.95 5.29 -15.17
N ILE A 55 2.69 6.60 -15.32
CA ILE A 55 3.73 7.59 -15.63
C ILE A 55 4.79 7.60 -14.53
N LEU A 56 4.36 7.59 -13.26
CA LEU A 56 5.27 7.57 -12.11
C LEU A 56 6.14 6.31 -12.08
N ILE A 57 5.54 5.14 -12.34
CA ILE A 57 6.27 3.86 -12.47
C ILE A 57 7.27 3.95 -13.60
N LYS A 58 6.87 4.36 -14.81
CA LYS A 58 7.77 4.46 -15.97
C LYS A 58 8.95 5.37 -15.65
N LYS A 59 8.70 6.54 -15.05
CA LYS A 59 9.73 7.52 -14.68
C LYS A 59 10.70 7.02 -13.62
N ARG A 60 10.22 6.34 -12.57
CA ARG A 60 11.03 5.98 -11.40
C ARG A 60 11.59 4.57 -11.44
N LEU A 61 10.84 3.65 -12.03
CA LEU A 61 11.24 2.25 -12.12
C LEU A 61 11.95 1.93 -13.40
N GLY A 62 11.95 2.80 -14.42
CA GLY A 62 12.67 2.70 -15.70
C GLY A 62 13.01 1.26 -16.06
N PHE A 63 12.22 0.62 -16.93
CA PHE A 63 12.34 -0.79 -17.34
C PHE A 63 13.66 -1.06 -18.10
N SER A 64 14.80 -0.76 -17.49
CA SER A 64 16.12 -1.17 -17.89
C SER A 64 16.21 -2.67 -17.66
N ARG A 65 16.41 -3.40 -18.76
CA ARG A 65 16.61 -4.85 -18.81
C ARG A 65 17.82 -5.33 -17.98
N HIS A 66 18.65 -4.41 -17.49
CA HIS A 66 19.94 -4.72 -16.87
C HIS A 66 19.95 -4.70 -15.34
N SER A 67 18.85 -4.32 -14.67
CA SER A 67 18.81 -4.23 -13.20
C SER A 67 17.93 -5.33 -12.59
N ILE A 68 18.53 -6.49 -12.31
CA ILE A 68 17.97 -7.58 -11.48
C ILE A 68 18.05 -7.16 -10.00
N ARG A 69 17.45 -6.03 -9.62
CA ARG A 69 17.45 -5.55 -8.22
C ARG A 69 16.06 -5.14 -7.79
N GLN A 70 15.75 -5.34 -6.51
CA GLN A 70 14.50 -4.89 -5.91
C GLN A 70 14.41 -3.36 -6.02
N LYS A 71 13.47 -2.86 -6.81
CA LYS A 71 13.15 -1.43 -6.86
C LYS A 71 12.01 -1.11 -5.89
N ARG A 72 12.16 -0.06 -5.10
CA ARG A 72 11.14 0.41 -4.16
C ARG A 72 10.57 1.75 -4.62
N LEU A 73 9.29 1.78 -4.94
CA LEU A 73 8.56 3.01 -5.23
C LEU A 73 7.91 3.53 -3.95
N LEU A 74 8.32 4.73 -3.50
CA LEU A 74 7.70 5.43 -2.37
C LEU A 74 6.83 6.57 -2.89
N ILE A 75 5.53 6.56 -2.61
CA ILE A 75 4.60 7.60 -3.05
C ILE A 75 4.05 8.31 -1.82
N ASN A 76 4.43 9.58 -1.65
CA ASN A 76 4.09 10.35 -0.45
C ASN A 76 2.77 11.11 -0.61
N VAL A 77 2.35 11.39 -1.85
CA VAL A 77 1.12 12.12 -2.18
C VAL A 77 0.30 11.22 -3.09
N PHE A 78 -0.57 10.41 -2.49
CA PHE A 78 -1.51 9.54 -3.20
C PHE A 78 -2.80 9.43 -2.40
N PRO A 79 -3.99 9.56 -3.01
CA PRO A 79 -5.24 9.43 -2.29
C PRO A 79 -5.39 8.05 -1.68
N GLU A 80 -5.60 8.01 -0.37
CA GLU A 80 -5.66 6.77 0.40
C GLU A 80 -6.79 5.85 -0.08
N ASN A 81 -7.98 6.42 -0.35
CA ASN A 81 -9.15 5.69 -0.84
C ASN A 81 -8.88 5.02 -2.20
N ILE A 82 -8.21 5.70 -3.13
CA ILE A 82 -7.80 5.13 -4.43
C ILE A 82 -6.82 3.98 -4.21
N PHE A 83 -5.82 4.15 -3.35
CA PHE A 83 -4.81 3.12 -3.12
C PHE A 83 -5.44 1.85 -2.56
N ILE A 84 -6.32 2.01 -1.57
CA ILE A 84 -7.03 0.89 -0.98
C ILE A 84 -7.91 0.23 -2.04
N HIS A 85 -8.69 1.00 -2.80
CA HIS A 85 -9.56 0.48 -3.84
C HIS A 85 -8.79 -0.40 -4.85
N LEU A 86 -7.62 0.06 -5.29
CA LEU A 86 -6.79 -0.67 -6.26
C LEU A 86 -6.07 -1.89 -5.68
N PHE A 87 -5.61 -1.83 -4.43
CA PHE A 87 -4.64 -2.82 -3.92
C PHE A 87 -5.15 -3.68 -2.76
N GLN A 88 -6.30 -3.40 -2.13
CA GLN A 88 -6.75 -4.10 -0.92
C GLN A 88 -6.93 -5.62 -1.11
N SER A 89 -7.31 -6.05 -2.31
CA SER A 89 -7.49 -7.45 -2.66
C SER A 89 -6.17 -8.19 -2.79
N GLU A 90 -5.04 -7.49 -2.93
CA GLU A 90 -3.75 -8.12 -3.17
C GLU A 90 -3.28 -8.94 -1.95
N PRO A 91 -2.71 -10.15 -2.15
CA PRO A 91 -2.25 -10.99 -1.05
C PRO A 91 -1.20 -10.32 -0.16
N SER A 92 -0.31 -9.55 -0.79
CA SER A 92 0.80 -8.83 -0.14
C SER A 92 0.40 -7.47 0.42
N PHE A 93 -0.87 -7.04 0.24
CA PHE A 93 -1.37 -5.81 0.82
C PHE A 93 -1.29 -5.85 2.35
N ARG A 94 -0.69 -4.82 2.93
CA ARG A 94 -0.54 -4.63 4.37
C ARG A 94 -0.73 -3.17 4.74
N TYR A 95 -1.39 -2.93 5.86
CA TYR A 95 -1.50 -1.62 6.50
C TYR A 95 -0.83 -1.64 7.87
N ASN A 96 0.04 -0.67 8.12
CA ASN A 96 0.62 -0.44 9.45
C ASN A 96 -0.03 0.79 10.08
N SER A 97 -0.79 0.58 11.16
CA SER A 97 -1.54 1.63 11.83
C SER A 97 -0.63 2.63 12.55
N ALA A 98 0.40 2.17 13.26
CA ALA A 98 1.34 3.04 13.99
C ALA A 98 2.17 3.98 13.10
N LEU A 99 2.45 3.58 11.86
CA LEU A 99 3.15 4.38 10.86
C LEU A 99 2.21 5.07 9.88
N ARG A 100 0.93 4.69 9.85
CA ARG A 100 -0.05 5.06 8.82
C ARG A 100 0.49 4.81 7.41
N LYS A 101 1.06 3.62 7.20
CA LYS A 101 1.71 3.25 5.93
C LYS A 101 1.08 2.04 5.29
N TYR A 102 0.83 2.17 3.99
CA TYR A 102 0.43 1.07 3.13
C TYR A 102 1.64 0.43 2.47
N ARG A 103 1.54 -0.88 2.22
CA ARG A 103 2.55 -1.62 1.49
C ARG A 103 1.87 -2.69 0.63
N CYS A 104 2.33 -2.77 -0.61
CA CYS A 104 2.09 -3.90 -1.50
C CYS A 104 3.43 -4.37 -2.07
N ILE A 105 3.56 -5.64 -2.40
CA ILE A 105 4.80 -6.23 -2.93
C ILE A 105 4.46 -7.04 -4.18
N PHE A 106 5.10 -6.68 -5.28
CA PHE A 106 5.07 -7.38 -6.56
C PHE A 106 6.47 -7.92 -6.85
N LYS A 107 6.59 -9.16 -7.32
CA LYS A 107 7.88 -9.84 -7.55
C LYS A 107 7.93 -10.50 -8.91
N GLY A 108 9.05 -10.35 -9.61
CA GLY A 108 9.29 -10.98 -10.91
C GLY A 108 8.29 -10.55 -11.98
N GLU A 109 8.25 -11.32 -13.06
CA GLU A 109 7.38 -11.08 -14.21
C GLU A 109 5.90 -11.19 -13.84
N GLU A 110 5.53 -12.16 -13.01
CA GLU A 110 4.14 -12.32 -12.55
C GLU A 110 3.66 -11.13 -11.71
N GLY A 111 4.56 -10.55 -10.89
CA GLY A 111 4.28 -9.31 -10.19
C GLY A 111 4.08 -8.12 -11.13
N GLU A 112 4.87 -8.06 -12.22
CA GLU A 112 4.69 -7.03 -13.25
C GLU A 112 3.36 -7.19 -13.99
N LYS A 113 3.02 -8.40 -14.45
CA LYS A 113 1.74 -8.71 -15.09
C LYS A 113 0.56 -8.34 -14.20
N ARG A 114 0.61 -8.74 -12.92
CA ARG A 114 -0.43 -8.41 -11.95
C ARG A 114 -0.57 -6.89 -11.75
N LEU A 115 0.55 -6.17 -11.67
CA LEU A 115 0.55 -4.72 -11.53
C LEU A 115 -0.06 -4.03 -12.76
N LYS A 116 0.20 -4.52 -13.98
CA LYS A 116 -0.43 -4.03 -15.22
C LYS A 116 -1.94 -4.23 -15.20
N GLN A 117 -2.42 -5.40 -14.76
CA GLN A 117 -3.86 -5.67 -14.62
C GLN A 117 -4.55 -4.70 -13.65
N ILE A 118 -3.96 -4.47 -12.47
CA ILE A 118 -4.51 -3.54 -11.46
C ILE A 118 -4.60 -2.11 -12.01
N LEU A 119 -3.65 -1.71 -12.83
CA LEU A 119 -3.57 -0.35 -13.39
C LEU A 119 -4.32 -0.21 -14.72
N ASN A 120 -5.02 -1.25 -15.17
CA ASN A 120 -5.66 -1.31 -16.49
C ASN A 120 -4.70 -0.87 -17.62
N TYR A 121 -3.45 -1.31 -17.54
CA TYR A 121 -2.42 -1.01 -18.53
C TYR A 121 -2.34 -2.14 -19.53
N GLU A 122 -3.01 -1.99 -20.67
CA GLU A 122 -2.82 -2.85 -21.83
C GLU A 122 -1.45 -2.54 -22.47
N CYS A 123 -0.68 -3.59 -22.77
CA CYS A 123 0.56 -3.50 -23.51
C CYS A 123 0.27 -3.57 -25.02
#